data_AF-A0A955RE33-F1
#
_entry.id   AF-A0A955RE33-F1
#
_cell.length_a   1.000
_cell.length_b   1.000
_cell.length_c   1.000
_cell.angle_alpha   90.00
_cell.angle_beta   90.00
_cell.angle_gamma   90.00
#
_symmetry.space_group_name_H-M   'P 1'
#
loop_
_entity.id
_entity.type
_entity.pdbx_description
1 polymer ?
#
loop_
_entity_poly.entity_id
_entity_poly.type
_entity_poly.pdbx_seq_one_letter_code
_entity_poly.pdbx_strand_id
1 'polypeptide(L)'
;YFMTIPEASQLVLQAAAMGKSGEIYVLDMGEPVRIVQLAEDLIRLSGLQPNRDVEIQFTGVRPGEKLFEELSTTDEDVNRTQHDKIFVGKSPPMPHAEIAGSVEELLQDQAVTAVRRGLKGIVPEYVGRQETPDPANVIPLRG
;
A
#
# COMPACT_ATOMS: atom_id res chain seq x y z
N TYR A 1 7.34 -4.21 -0.88
CA TYR A 1 7.37 -5.51 -0.20
C TYR A 1 6.67 -6.54 -1.07
N PHE A 2 7.04 -7.81 -0.98
CA PHE A 2 6.36 -8.89 -1.68
C PHE A 2 6.24 -10.10 -0.77
N MET A 3 5.15 -10.83 -0.94
CA MET A 3 4.89 -12.09 -0.26
C MET A 3 4.24 -13.03 -1.26
N THR A 4 4.48 -14.33 -1.12
CA THR A 4 3.80 -15.31 -1.98
C THR A 4 2.31 -15.38 -1.64
N ILE A 5 1.47 -15.68 -2.63
CA ILE A 5 0.01 -15.79 -2.42
C ILE A 5 -0.34 -16.82 -1.34
N PRO A 6 0.25 -18.05 -1.32
CA PRO A 6 -0.06 -19.03 -0.28
C PRO A 6 0.33 -18.55 1.12
N GLU A 7 1.47 -17.88 1.26
CA GLU A 7 1.93 -17.34 2.54
C GLU A 7 0.98 -16.25 3.05
N ALA A 8 0.65 -15.26 2.20
CA ALA A 8 -0.28 -14.20 2.58
C ALA A 8 -1.65 -14.77 2.98
N SER A 9 -2.16 -15.72 2.20
CA SER A 9 -3.45 -16.36 2.46
C SER A 9 -3.44 -17.14 3.78
N GLN A 10 -2.35 -17.85 4.08
CA GLN A 10 -2.19 -18.59 5.33
C GLN A 10 -2.17 -17.65 6.54
N LEU A 11 -1.42 -16.55 6.46
CA LEU A 11 -1.36 -15.56 7.54
C LEU A 11 -2.72 -14.89 7.78
N VAL A 12 -3.47 -14.58 6.72
CA VAL A 12 -4.85 -14.04 6.83
C VAL A 12 -5.78 -15.02 7.55
N LEU A 13 -5.73 -16.31 7.21
CA LEU A 13 -6.55 -17.33 7.87
C LEU A 13 -6.18 -17.51 9.35
N GLN A 14 -4.89 -17.46 9.68
CA GLN A 14 -4.42 -17.52 11.07
C GLN A 14 -4.86 -16.29 11.86
N ALA A 15 -4.70 -15.08 11.30
CA ALA A 15 -5.17 -13.85 11.93
C ALA A 15 -6.69 -13.90 12.20
N ALA A 16 -7.47 -14.40 11.23
CA ALA A 16 -8.92 -14.59 11.40
C ALA A 16 -9.27 -15.58 12.50
N ALA A 17 -8.50 -16.67 12.66
CA ALA A 17 -8.70 -17.65 13.73
C ALA A 17 -8.30 -17.13 15.12
N MET A 18 -7.36 -16.19 15.19
CA MET A 18 -6.93 -15.53 16.42
C MET A 18 -7.83 -14.34 16.80
N GLY A 19 -8.53 -13.80 15.81
CA GLY A 19 -9.27 -12.54 15.85
C GLY A 19 -10.24 -12.41 17.01
N LYS A 20 -10.04 -11.36 17.82
CA LYS A 20 -11.09 -10.82 18.69
C LYS A 20 -11.80 -9.66 17.96
N SER A 21 -13.02 -9.37 18.40
CA SER A 21 -13.81 -8.28 17.81
C SER A 21 -13.06 -6.94 17.90
N GLY A 22 -12.91 -6.26 16.77
CA GLY A 22 -12.36 -4.91 16.68
C GLY A 22 -10.84 -4.81 16.53
N GLU A 23 -10.11 -5.92 16.38
CA GLU A 23 -8.67 -5.89 16.16
C GLU A 23 -8.31 -5.67 14.69
N ILE A 24 -7.33 -4.80 14.44
CA ILE A 24 -6.72 -4.60 13.12
C ILE A 24 -5.42 -5.38 13.09
N TYR A 25 -5.27 -6.29 12.13
CA TYR A 25 -4.07 -7.12 12.02
C TYR A 25 -3.11 -6.57 10.96
N VAL A 26 -1.82 -6.52 11.29
CA VAL A 26 -0.72 -6.11 10.41
C VAL A 26 0.20 -7.31 10.19
N LEU A 27 0.56 -7.58 8.93
CA LEU A 27 1.42 -8.71 8.57
C LEU A 27 2.85 -8.26 8.38
N ASP A 28 3.79 -9.04 8.89
CA ASP A 28 5.21 -8.91 8.54
C ASP A 28 5.44 -9.36 7.11
N MET A 29 5.79 -8.41 6.24
CA MET A 29 6.05 -8.67 4.83
C MET A 29 7.54 -8.93 4.54
N GLY A 30 8.38 -8.98 5.57
CA GLY A 30 9.83 -9.12 5.45
C GLY A 30 10.50 -7.90 4.84
N GLU A 31 11.63 -8.13 4.17
CA GLU A 31 12.46 -7.04 3.64
C GLU A 31 11.84 -6.37 2.39
N PRO A 32 11.98 -5.05 2.24
CA PRO A 32 11.54 -4.35 1.03
C PRO A 32 12.40 -4.75 -0.17
N VAL A 33 11.75 -5.00 -1.30
CA VAL A 33 12.42 -5.30 -2.58
C VAL A 33 12.42 -4.07 -3.47
N ARG A 34 13.59 -3.72 -4.02
CA ARG A 34 13.71 -2.64 -5.01
C ARG A 34 13.18 -3.09 -6.37
N ILE A 35 12.29 -2.30 -6.96
CA ILE A 35 11.65 -2.63 -8.25
C ILE A 35 12.69 -2.75 -9.39
N VAL A 36 13.72 -1.89 -9.41
CA VAL A 36 14.80 -1.98 -10.41
C VAL A 36 15.53 -3.33 -10.34
N GLN A 37 15.81 -3.82 -9.14
CA GLN A 37 16.48 -5.10 -8.95
C GLN A 37 15.59 -6.25 -9.42
N LEU A 38 14.30 -6.21 -9.07
CA LEU A 38 13.33 -7.19 -9.55
C LEU A 38 13.27 -7.24 -11.08
N ALA A 39 13.25 -6.09 -11.75
CA ALA A 39 13.26 -6.02 -13.21
C ALA A 39 14.53 -6.64 -13.81
N GLU A 40 15.71 -6.31 -13.27
CA GLU A 40 16.96 -6.91 -13.72
C GLU A 40 17.00 -8.43 -13.51
N ASP A 41 16.50 -8.90 -12.37
CA ASP A 41 16.48 -10.34 -12.05
C ASP A 41 15.54 -11.10 -12.99
N LEU A 42 14.39 -10.54 -13.36
CA LEU A 42 13.50 -11.13 -14.36
C LEU A 42 14.14 -11.22 -15.75
N ILE A 43 14.89 -10.19 -16.16
CA ILE A 43 15.64 -10.19 -17.43
C ILE A 43 16.71 -11.30 -17.40
N ARG A 44 17.49 -11.40 -16.32
CA ARG A 44 18.53 -12.43 -16.15
C ARG A 44 17.94 -13.85 -16.13
N LEU A 45 16.83 -14.06 -15.44
CA LEU A 45 16.12 -15.34 -15.38
C LEU A 45 15.60 -15.79 -16.76
N SER A 46 15.36 -14.83 -17.66
CA SER A 46 15.00 -15.09 -19.05
C SER A 46 16.20 -15.39 -19.96
N GLY A 47 17.42 -15.44 -19.40
CA GLY A 47 18.66 -15.70 -20.14
C GLY A 47 19.22 -14.47 -20.87
N LEU A 48 18.74 -13.26 -20.55
CA LEU A 48 19.10 -12.00 -21.21
C LEU A 48 19.95 -11.10 -20.30
N GLN A 49 20.67 -10.15 -20.89
CA GLN A 49 21.49 -9.17 -20.18
C GLN A 49 20.76 -7.81 -20.05
N PRO A 50 20.51 -7.33 -18.82
CA PRO A 50 19.96 -5.99 -18.59
C PRO A 50 20.83 -4.89 -19.24
N ASN A 51 20.19 -3.89 -19.83
CA ASN A 51 20.82 -2.77 -20.54
C ASN A 51 21.66 -3.15 -21.77
N ARG A 52 21.56 -4.40 -22.23
CA ARG A 52 22.14 -4.86 -23.51
C ARG A 52 21.09 -5.48 -24.41
N ASP A 53 20.41 -6.51 -23.90
CA ASP A 53 19.35 -7.21 -24.63
C ASP A 53 17.97 -6.59 -24.34
N VAL A 54 17.80 -6.05 -23.13
CA VAL A 54 16.58 -5.36 -22.68
C VAL A 54 16.97 -4.09 -21.92
N GLU A 55 16.55 -2.93 -22.43
CA GLU A 55 16.77 -1.63 -21.79
C GLU A 55 15.78 -1.38 -20.66
N ILE A 56 16.25 -0.81 -19.54
CA ILE A 56 15.39 -0.35 -18.43
C ILE A 56 15.26 1.17 -18.51
N GLN A 57 14.05 1.65 -18.80
CA GLN A 57 13.74 3.08 -18.85
C GLN A 57 12.96 3.51 -17.60
N PHE A 58 13.40 4.59 -16.95
CA PHE A 58 12.74 5.12 -15.75
C PHE A 58 11.67 6.14 -16.15
N THR A 59 10.41 5.82 -15.85
CA THR A 59 9.27 6.62 -16.28
C THR A 59 8.84 7.70 -15.28
N GLY A 60 9.54 7.82 -14.15
CA GLY A 60 9.10 8.63 -13.02
C GLY A 60 7.91 8.03 -12.26
N VAL A 61 7.53 8.70 -11.17
CA VAL A 61 6.46 8.30 -10.25
C VAL A 61 5.12 8.87 -10.73
N ARG A 62 4.05 8.07 -10.71
CA ARG A 62 2.70 8.53 -11.09
C ARG A 62 2.04 9.31 -9.94
N PRO A 63 1.04 10.17 -10.21
CA PRO A 63 0.43 10.98 -9.15
C PRO A 63 -0.22 10.09 -8.10
N GLY A 64 0.14 10.31 -6.83
CA GLY A 64 -0.35 9.54 -5.69
C GLY A 64 0.45 8.28 -5.38
N GLU A 65 1.43 7.90 -6.21
CA GLU A 65 2.30 6.76 -5.89
C GLU A 65 3.33 7.14 -4.81
N LYS A 66 3.70 6.14 -4.00
CA LYS A 66 4.78 6.24 -3.02
C LYS A 66 6.02 5.52 -3.56
N LEU A 67 7.20 6.13 -3.39
CA LEU A 67 8.49 5.47 -3.66
C LEU A 67 8.80 4.36 -2.65
N PHE A 68 8.29 4.51 -1.43
CA PHE A 68 8.43 3.56 -0.34
C PHE A 68 7.09 3.40 0.36
N GLU A 69 6.67 2.15 0.56
CA GLU A 69 5.51 1.85 1.40
C GLU A 69 5.91 1.90 2.88
N GLU A 70 5.02 2.47 3.70
CA GLU A 70 5.16 2.50 5.15
C GLU A 70 4.54 1.21 5.70
N LEU A 71 5.38 0.25 6.12
CA LEU A 71 4.93 -0.90 6.89
C LEU A 71 5.33 -0.66 8.35
N SER A 72 4.43 -0.06 9.16
CA SER A 72 4.73 0.13 10.58
C SER A 72 4.45 -1.16 11.34
N THR A 73 5.50 -1.95 11.53
CA THR A 73 5.55 -3.13 12.41
C THR A 73 6.44 -2.88 13.64
N THR A 74 6.82 -1.62 13.86
CA THR A 74 7.58 -1.20 15.04
C THR A 74 6.69 -1.26 16.29
N ASP A 75 7.27 -1.64 17.43
CA ASP A 75 6.54 -1.87 18.69
C ASP A 75 5.75 -0.62 19.20
N GLU A 76 6.04 0.56 18.65
CA GLU A 76 5.31 1.80 18.95
C GLU A 76 3.87 1.76 18.41
N ASP A 77 3.64 1.18 17.23
CA ASP A 77 2.35 1.23 16.52
C ASP A 77 1.56 -0.09 16.58
N VAL A 78 2.22 -1.19 16.98
CA VAL A 78 1.61 -2.52 16.99
C VAL A 78 1.91 -3.29 18.29
N ASN A 79 1.10 -4.31 18.58
CA ASN A 79 1.34 -5.31 19.63
C ASN A 79 1.64 -6.67 19.00
N ARG A 80 2.53 -7.46 19.61
CA ARG A 80 2.84 -8.82 19.14
C ARG A 80 1.67 -9.78 19.39
N THR A 81 1.46 -10.71 18.46
CA THR A 81 0.56 -11.86 18.68
C THR A 81 1.37 -13.11 19.05
N GLN A 82 0.70 -14.28 19.11
CA GLN A 82 1.38 -15.57 19.26
C GLN A 82 2.10 -16.02 17.99
N HIS A 83 1.86 -15.39 16.84
CA HIS A 83 2.51 -15.69 15.58
C HIS A 83 3.50 -14.57 15.21
N ASP A 84 4.75 -14.92 14.95
CA ASP A 84 5.84 -13.92 14.79
C ASP A 84 5.66 -12.95 13.61
N LYS A 85 4.88 -13.36 12.60
CA LYS A 85 4.56 -12.53 11.43
C LYS A 85 3.22 -11.79 11.51
N ILE A 86 2.51 -11.85 12.64
CA ILE A 86 1.19 -11.25 12.78
C ILE A 86 1.21 -10.33 14.00
N PHE A 87 0.83 -9.07 13.78
CA PHE A 87 0.75 -8.04 14.82
C PHE A 87 -0.67 -7.46 14.90
N VAL A 88 -1.01 -6.87 16.04
CA VAL A 88 -2.26 -6.12 16.23
C VAL A 88 -1.94 -4.63 16.23
N GLY A 89 -2.46 -3.91 15.24
CA GLY A 89 -2.33 -2.46 15.13
C GLY A 89 -3.08 -1.73 16.24
N LYS A 90 -2.46 -0.68 16.79
CA LYS A 90 -3.09 0.22 17.74
C LYS A 90 -3.89 1.26 16.94
N SER A 91 -5.22 1.15 16.96
CA SER A 91 -6.09 2.15 16.34
C SER A 91 -7.13 2.64 17.35
N PRO A 92 -7.27 3.95 17.54
CA PRO A 92 -8.30 4.49 18.42
C PRO A 92 -9.68 4.21 17.83
N PRO A 93 -10.66 3.79 18.65
CA PRO A 93 -12.02 3.59 18.17
C PRO A 93 -12.62 4.93 17.76
N MET A 94 -13.26 4.97 16.60
CA MET A 94 -14.04 6.11 16.13
C MET A 94 -15.53 5.74 16.11
N PRO A 95 -16.44 6.59 16.61
CA PRO A 95 -17.86 6.27 16.63
C PRO A 95 -18.43 6.06 15.22
N HIS A 96 -19.16 4.96 15.03
CA HIS A 96 -19.76 4.63 13.72
C HIS A 96 -20.64 5.75 13.17
N ALA A 97 -21.40 6.43 14.03
CA ALA A 97 -22.29 7.51 13.62
C ALA A 97 -21.52 8.70 13.01
N GLU A 98 -20.33 9.01 13.53
CA GLU A 98 -19.48 10.08 13.00
C GLU A 98 -18.94 9.70 11.62
N ILE A 99 -18.41 8.47 11.47
CA ILE A 99 -17.93 7.95 10.18
C ILE A 99 -19.06 7.95 9.15
N ALA A 100 -20.23 7.41 9.50
CA ALA A 100 -21.37 7.31 8.59
C ALA A 100 -21.81 8.68 8.08
N GLY A 101 -21.92 9.68 8.97
CA GLY A 101 -22.27 11.05 8.59
C GLY A 101 -21.23 11.68 7.65
N SER A 102 -19.94 11.49 7.91
CA SER A 102 -18.88 12.03 7.03
C SER A 102 -18.84 11.32 5.67
N VAL A 103 -19.16 10.02 5.60
CA VAL A 103 -19.30 9.30 4.33
C VAL A 103 -20.50 9.80 3.55
N GLU A 104 -21.64 10.02 4.20
CA GLU A 104 -22.82 10.60 3.55
C GLU A 104 -22.54 11.98 2.97
N GLU A 105 -21.81 12.84 3.67
CA GLU A 105 -21.39 14.15 3.17
C GLU A 105 -20.48 14.03 1.94
N LEU A 106 -19.53 13.08 1.95
CA LEU A 106 -18.64 12.81 0.81
C LEU A 106 -19.41 12.35 -0.44
N LEU A 107 -20.56 11.70 -0.28
CA LEU A 107 -21.38 11.23 -1.41
C LEU A 107 -22.21 12.35 -2.05
N GLN A 108 -22.36 13.50 -1.40
CA GLN A 108 -23.14 14.63 -1.92
C GLN A 108 -22.41 15.42 -3.01
N ASP A 109 -21.07 15.49 -2.97
CA ASP A 109 -20.24 16.23 -3.93
C ASP A 109 -19.23 15.30 -4.61
N GLN A 110 -19.37 15.11 -5.93
CA GLN A 110 -18.48 14.26 -6.72
C GLN A 110 -17.24 15.00 -7.24
N ALA A 111 -17.08 16.29 -6.94
CA ALA A 111 -15.88 17.02 -7.32
C ALA A 111 -14.66 16.46 -6.56
N VAL A 112 -13.62 16.08 -7.31
CA VAL A 112 -12.38 15.49 -6.75
C VAL A 112 -11.78 16.35 -5.63
N THR A 113 -11.88 17.68 -5.74
CA THR A 113 -11.39 18.62 -4.72
C THR A 113 -12.22 18.61 -3.44
N ALA A 114 -13.53 18.43 -3.53
CA ALA A 114 -14.43 18.30 -2.39
C ALA A 114 -14.23 16.96 -1.68
N VAL A 115 -14.18 15.87 -2.45
CA VAL A 115 -13.90 14.52 -1.93
C VAL A 115 -12.57 14.47 -1.18
N ARG A 116 -11.50 15.03 -1.76
CA ARG A 116 -10.19 15.09 -1.09
C ARG A 116 -10.21 15.87 0.22
N ARG A 117 -11.00 16.95 0.28
CA ARG A 117 -11.14 17.76 1.48
C ARG A 117 -11.90 17.00 2.57
N GLY A 118 -13.00 16.35 2.23
CA GLY A 118 -13.75 15.52 3.18
C GLY A 118 -12.91 14.34 3.67
N LEU A 119 -12.18 13.66 2.77
CA LEU A 119 -11.25 12.58 3.14
C LEU A 119 -10.18 13.06 4.12
N LYS A 120 -9.64 14.27 3.94
CA LYS A 120 -8.66 14.87 4.87
C LYS A 120 -9.27 15.16 6.26
N GLY A 121 -10.57 15.38 6.35
CA GLY A 121 -11.29 15.54 7.61
C GLY A 121 -11.46 14.23 8.37
N ILE A 122 -11.73 13.12 7.66
CA ILE A 122 -11.93 11.79 8.26
C ILE A 122 -10.59 11.10 8.55
N VAL A 123 -9.60 11.29 7.67
CA VAL A 123 -8.27 10.68 7.73
C VAL A 123 -7.24 11.82 7.77
N PRO A 124 -6.93 12.36 8.96
CA PRO A 124 -6.03 13.51 9.12
C PRO A 124 -4.64 13.28 8.53
N GLU A 125 -4.16 12.04 8.53
CA GLU A 125 -2.89 11.61 7.96
C GLU A 125 -2.87 11.54 6.43
N TYR A 126 -4.01 11.68 5.74
CA TYR A 126 -4.05 11.64 4.27
C TYR A 126 -3.23 12.78 3.64
N VAL A 127 -2.19 12.46 2.88
CA VAL A 127 -1.42 13.43 2.10
C VAL A 127 -1.71 13.19 0.62
N GLY A 128 -2.54 14.06 0.03
CA GLY A 128 -2.92 13.98 -1.39
C GLY A 128 -1.78 14.35 -2.33
N ARG A 129 -0.71 13.55 -2.37
CA ARG A 129 0.50 13.78 -3.19
C ARG A 129 0.12 13.90 -4.67
N GLN A 130 0.47 15.03 -5.27
CA GLN A 130 0.31 15.28 -6.71
C GLN A 130 1.67 15.53 -7.33
N GLU A 131 2.51 14.50 -7.42
CA GLU A 131 3.65 14.54 -8.34
C GLU A 131 3.11 14.18 -9.72
N THR A 132 3.06 15.16 -10.63
CA THR A 132 2.77 14.90 -12.04
C THR A 132 3.99 14.23 -12.67
N PRO A 133 3.90 12.99 -13.18
CA PRO A 133 4.98 12.38 -13.93
C PRO A 133 5.29 13.26 -15.13
N ASP A 134 6.57 13.35 -15.49
CA ASP A 134 6.97 13.98 -16.73
C ASP A 134 6.25 13.26 -17.89
N PRO A 135 5.43 13.96 -18.69
CA PRO A 135 4.74 13.36 -19.83
C PRO A 135 5.69 12.68 -20.82
N ALA A 136 6.95 13.14 -20.91
CA ALA A 136 7.97 12.54 -21.76
C ALA A 136 8.31 11.09 -21.34
N ASN A 137 8.01 10.75 -20.10
CA ASN A 137 8.37 9.48 -19.49
C ASN A 137 7.19 8.50 -19.41
N VAL A 138 5.98 8.88 -19.84
CA VAL A 138 4.79 8.00 -19.80
C VAL A 138 4.75 7.12 -21.05
N ILE A 139 4.98 5.82 -20.90
CA ILE A 139 4.85 4.85 -22.00
C ILE A 139 3.36 4.52 -22.20
N PRO A 140 2.73 4.83 -23.35
CA PRO A 140 1.33 4.49 -23.60
C PRO A 140 1.16 2.98 -23.74
N LEU A 141 0.05 2.45 -23.22
CA LEU A 141 -0.34 1.05 -23.42
C LEU A 141 -0.64 0.85 -24.91
N ARG A 142 0.19 0.05 -25.60
CA ARG A 142 -0.12 -0.43 -26.95
C ARG A 142 -1.12 -1.59 -26.82
N GLY A 143 -2.37 -1.33 -27.19
CA GLY A 143 -3.39 -2.36 -27.42
C GLY A 143 -3.25 -3.03 -28.77
#